data_AF-A0AAQ4Q5E1-F1
#
_entry.id   AF-A0AAQ4Q5E1-F1
#
_cell.length_a   1.000
_cell.length_b   1.000
_cell.length_c   1.000
_cell.angle_alpha   90.00
_cell.angle_beta   90.00
_cell.angle_gamma   90.00
#
_symmetry.space_group_name_H-M   'P 1'
#
loop_
_entity.id
_entity.type
_entity.pdbx_description
1 polymer ?
#
loop_
_entity_poly.entity_id
_entity_poly.type
_entity_poly.pdbx_seq_one_letter_code
_entity_poly.pdbx_strand_id
1 'polypeptide(L)'
;MALGFFCDTVAPFIFAFYSFGYMKSFGLGAAWISIITVAQLFSSYYAHLRQDCYHTTKFGLHATYWLIKAWDEFVVSALVLEDTIVISGRAMMVGDWFFVMAGVVLCVAGLNTDVLELIHNMLFVLLTVSTIPQIPLKGYYIFFGVACSLFTAASLYCTFARLINSIAEKSLIPAGPQPISSDQLKKALNCCRAGKEDQESLPQMDQASDALFYLLNGVAAFSALTISSASTNPTFFHLTVPWVLISGGIIQAYVSRLQVTGTGRFGSVIASIYVAVWATWTWFRFAGNLLQFSRHAAYAFTAGAIALLVINAFLMLIAAYRNLVLLFLTTVMEVVLVCLLLSTLQRLPLGLEIAMLALLSAICIYGALASLVNCIFSQRLLPMGPSLIKEEAKEESAAELPCPVHYSRLTSGLLKIAGILEAGGVCGIPTDTVYALAASCKNPQAIEKIYNIKDRPAEKPICICIANVEQLVTAKPPFSPLPWEFMRNVYPGDISCIVSKGDWLLRLGVGPAYDRVGTRDSIMIRVPDHTVTCHLCDITGPLAITSANPSGEPDSTHHTMVINRLGHKIRGVLCDGDSNEVVASTVVNCLKIDEGTITIVREGCVPAVKVRQIFERVKSTMA
;
A
#
# COMPACT_ATOMS: atom_id res chain seq x y z
N MET A 1 3.62 -5.49 12.41
CA MET A 1 3.13 -6.74 13.04
C MET A 1 2.99 -6.62 14.55
N ALA A 2 4.07 -6.50 15.35
CA ALA A 2 3.97 -6.45 16.82
C ALA A 2 3.00 -5.37 17.36
N LEU A 3 3.00 -4.17 16.77
CA LEU A 3 2.09 -3.08 17.15
C LEU A 3 0.60 -3.48 17.05
N GLY A 4 0.20 -4.22 16.02
CA GLY A 4 -1.20 -4.61 15.84
C GLY A 4 -1.67 -5.59 16.91
N PHE A 5 -0.83 -6.58 17.26
CA PHE A 5 -1.11 -7.50 18.37
C PHE A 5 -1.10 -6.81 19.73
N PHE A 6 -0.28 -5.78 19.90
CA PHE A 6 -0.29 -4.96 21.11
C PHE A 6 -1.63 -4.24 21.28
N CYS A 7 -2.16 -3.63 20.20
CA CYS A 7 -3.49 -3.03 20.22
C CYS A 7 -4.58 -4.07 20.57
N ASP A 8 -4.48 -5.28 20.03
CA ASP A 8 -5.33 -6.43 20.35
C ASP A 8 -5.10 -7.01 21.76
N THR A 9 -4.21 -6.42 22.56
CA THR A 9 -4.07 -6.74 23.99
C THR A 9 -4.84 -5.73 24.83
N VAL A 10 -4.75 -4.44 24.50
CA VAL A 10 -5.28 -3.38 25.37
C VAL A 10 -6.81 -3.29 25.30
N ALA A 11 -7.40 -3.33 24.10
CA ALA A 11 -8.86 -3.26 23.93
C ALA A 11 -9.62 -4.39 24.65
N PRO A 12 -9.31 -5.70 24.45
CA PRO A 12 -9.99 -6.77 25.18
C PRO A 12 -9.73 -6.71 26.69
N PHE A 13 -8.55 -6.26 27.14
CA PHE A 13 -8.27 -6.14 28.57
C PHE A 13 -9.22 -5.14 29.24
N ILE A 14 -9.48 -3.99 28.61
CA ILE A 14 -10.47 -3.01 29.09
C ILE A 14 -11.87 -3.64 29.13
N PHE A 15 -12.28 -4.35 28.07
CA PHE A 15 -13.57 -5.04 28.04
C PHE A 15 -13.71 -6.15 29.07
N ALA A 16 -12.64 -6.88 29.38
CA ALA A 16 -12.65 -7.91 30.42
C ALA A 16 -12.95 -7.30 31.80
N PHE A 17 -12.28 -6.20 32.15
CA PHE A 17 -12.54 -5.50 33.42
C PHE A 17 -13.95 -4.92 33.49
N TYR A 18 -14.48 -4.41 32.37
CA TYR A 18 -15.87 -3.97 32.30
C TYR A 18 -16.84 -5.13 32.54
N SER A 19 -16.63 -6.23 31.83
CA SER A 19 -17.46 -7.42 31.87
C SER A 19 -17.48 -8.11 33.23
N PHE A 20 -16.38 -8.03 33.99
CA PHE A 20 -16.29 -8.54 35.37
C PHE A 20 -16.79 -7.55 36.43
N GLY A 21 -17.31 -6.38 36.02
CA GLY A 21 -17.95 -5.41 36.92
C GLY A 21 -16.99 -4.49 37.66
N TYR A 22 -15.71 -4.42 37.28
CA TYR A 22 -14.76 -3.45 37.85
C TYR A 22 -15.04 -2.02 37.39
N MET A 23 -15.74 -1.84 36.26
CA MET A 23 -16.17 -0.54 35.74
C MET A 23 -17.69 -0.51 35.58
N LYS A 24 -18.35 0.54 36.08
CA LYS A 24 -19.82 0.68 36.00
C LYS A 24 -20.31 1.46 34.77
N SER A 25 -19.47 2.30 34.20
CA SER A 25 -19.76 3.03 32.95
C SER A 25 -18.64 2.81 31.95
N PHE A 26 -18.97 2.83 30.66
CA PHE A 26 -17.99 2.57 29.60
C PHE A 26 -17.48 3.84 28.90
N GLY A 27 -17.81 5.04 29.39
CA GLY A 27 -17.40 6.31 28.79
C GLY A 27 -15.89 6.46 28.62
N LEU A 28 -15.11 6.23 29.68
CA LEU A 28 -13.65 6.30 29.60
C LEU A 28 -13.06 5.15 28.77
N GLY A 29 -13.68 3.97 28.84
CA GLY A 29 -13.31 2.80 28.03
C GLY A 29 -13.44 3.10 26.53
N ALA A 30 -14.52 3.77 26.13
CA ALA A 30 -14.74 4.16 24.74
C ALA A 30 -13.69 5.15 24.22
N ALA A 31 -13.30 6.14 25.03
CA ALA A 31 -12.22 7.06 24.68
C ALA A 31 -10.88 6.33 24.52
N TRP A 32 -10.53 5.45 25.46
CA TRP A 32 -9.31 4.65 25.41
C TRP A 32 -9.24 3.75 24.17
N ILE A 33 -10.32 3.02 23.89
CA ILE A 33 -10.36 2.11 22.74
C ILE A 33 -10.34 2.90 21.43
N SER A 34 -10.94 4.09 21.37
CA SER A 34 -10.85 4.96 20.20
C SER A 34 -9.39 5.35 19.89
N ILE A 35 -8.59 5.68 20.91
CA ILE A 35 -7.15 5.97 20.75
C ILE A 35 -6.39 4.73 20.27
N ILE A 36 -6.65 3.57 20.87
CA ILE A 36 -5.99 2.30 20.50
C ILE A 36 -6.35 1.89 19.07
N THR A 37 -7.58 2.14 18.64
CA THR A 37 -8.06 1.88 17.28
C THR A 37 -7.22 2.65 16.26
N VAL A 38 -6.90 3.92 16.53
CA VAL A 38 -6.04 4.72 15.65
C VAL A 38 -4.64 4.09 15.54
N ALA A 39 -4.06 3.63 16.65
CA ALA A 39 -2.79 2.90 16.64
C ALA A 39 -2.88 1.58 15.84
N GLN A 40 -4.01 0.89 15.93
CA GLN A 40 -4.25 -0.35 15.19
C GLN A 40 -4.41 -0.10 13.68
N LEU A 41 -5.06 1.00 13.28
CA LEU A 41 -5.12 1.45 11.88
C LEU A 41 -3.73 1.83 11.34
N PHE A 42 -2.84 2.39 12.16
CA PHE A 42 -1.43 2.56 11.78
C PHE A 42 -0.74 1.22 11.56
N SER A 43 -1.01 0.19 12.37
CA SER A 43 -0.48 -1.15 12.10
C SER A 43 -0.98 -1.72 10.77
N SER A 44 -2.28 -1.54 10.46
CA SER A 44 -2.86 -1.88 9.16
C SER A 44 -2.19 -1.11 8.00
N TYR A 45 -1.93 0.19 8.20
CA TYR A 45 -1.28 1.04 7.20
C TYR A 45 0.17 0.63 6.94
N TYR A 46 0.93 0.32 7.99
CA TYR A 46 2.30 -0.17 7.84
C TYR A 46 2.37 -1.55 7.22
N ALA A 47 1.38 -2.43 7.47
CA ALA A 47 1.25 -3.68 6.73
C ALA A 47 0.98 -3.43 5.24
N HIS A 48 0.16 -2.42 4.92
CA HIS A 48 -0.15 -2.04 3.53
C HIS A 48 1.11 -1.56 2.80
N LEU A 49 1.91 -0.70 3.44
CA LEU A 49 3.19 -0.24 2.89
C LEU A 49 4.18 -1.40 2.64
N ARG A 50 4.08 -2.50 3.39
CA ARG A 50 4.89 -3.70 3.22
C ARG A 50 4.30 -4.71 2.22
N GLN A 51 3.20 -4.37 1.55
CA GLN A 51 2.46 -5.29 0.65
C GLN A 51 1.93 -6.55 1.36
N ASP A 52 1.64 -6.46 2.66
CA ASP A 52 1.07 -7.55 3.46
C ASP A 52 -0.45 -7.38 3.60
N CYS A 53 -1.18 -7.84 2.57
CA CYS A 53 -2.64 -7.76 2.51
C CYS A 53 -3.34 -8.43 3.70
N TYR A 54 -2.79 -9.54 4.18
CA TYR A 54 -3.41 -10.30 5.25
C TYR A 54 -3.43 -9.48 6.54
N HIS A 55 -2.29 -8.93 6.95
CA HIS A 55 -2.22 -8.10 8.17
C HIS A 55 -2.89 -6.73 8.01
N THR A 56 -2.89 -6.14 6.81
CA THR A 56 -3.69 -4.94 6.51
C THR A 56 -5.17 -5.20 6.79
N THR A 57 -5.70 -6.29 6.24
CA THR A 57 -7.12 -6.63 6.39
C THR A 57 -7.45 -7.01 7.84
N LYS A 58 -6.63 -7.85 8.47
CA LYS A 58 -6.82 -8.30 9.86
C LYS A 58 -6.86 -7.12 10.84
N PHE A 59 -5.83 -6.27 10.84
CA PHE A 59 -5.78 -5.17 11.79
C PHE A 59 -6.83 -4.10 11.49
N GLY A 60 -7.18 -3.87 10.23
CA GLY A 60 -8.30 -3.00 9.86
C GLY A 60 -9.65 -3.53 10.38
N LEU A 61 -9.89 -4.84 10.25
CA LEU A 61 -11.11 -5.47 10.76
C LEU A 61 -11.17 -5.44 12.28
N HIS A 62 -10.08 -5.77 12.97
CA HIS A 62 -10.02 -5.72 14.44
C HIS A 62 -10.24 -4.31 14.97
N ALA A 63 -9.60 -3.30 14.35
CA ALA A 63 -9.84 -1.89 14.67
C ALA A 63 -11.33 -1.53 14.54
N THR A 64 -11.98 -1.99 13.48
CA THR A 64 -13.42 -1.79 13.26
C THR A 64 -14.26 -2.44 14.36
N TYR A 65 -13.96 -3.70 14.69
CA TYR A 65 -14.67 -4.45 15.74
C TYR A 65 -14.56 -3.74 17.09
N TRP A 66 -13.35 -3.37 17.51
CA TRP A 66 -13.12 -2.74 18.81
C TRP A 66 -13.79 -1.37 18.90
N LEU A 67 -13.70 -0.57 17.84
CA LEU A 67 -14.33 0.75 17.82
C LEU A 67 -15.86 0.63 17.86
N ILE A 68 -16.46 -0.28 17.08
CA ILE A 68 -17.91 -0.52 17.12
C ILE A 68 -18.34 -0.95 18.51
N LYS A 69 -17.70 -1.97 19.10
CA LYS A 69 -18.08 -2.46 20.43
C LYS A 69 -17.91 -1.43 21.52
N ALA A 70 -16.89 -0.57 21.40
CA ALA A 70 -16.65 0.46 22.39
C ALA A 70 -17.74 1.52 22.40
N TRP A 71 -18.19 1.93 21.21
CA TRP A 71 -19.27 2.89 21.07
C TRP A 71 -20.65 2.27 21.29
N ASP A 72 -20.83 0.98 21.01
CA ASP A 72 -22.04 0.22 21.36
C ASP A 72 -22.26 0.18 22.88
N GLU A 73 -21.26 -0.24 23.67
CA GLU A 73 -21.33 -0.26 25.13
C GLU A 73 -21.35 1.17 25.74
N PHE A 74 -20.78 2.16 25.06
CA PHE A 74 -20.96 3.56 25.44
C PHE A 74 -22.43 3.99 25.32
N VAL A 75 -23.09 3.70 24.19
CA VAL A 75 -24.51 4.00 23.99
C VAL A 75 -25.35 3.29 25.05
N VAL A 76 -25.09 2.01 25.32
CA VAL A 76 -25.77 1.27 26.39
C VAL A 76 -25.57 1.97 27.73
N SER A 77 -24.33 2.23 28.14
CA SER A 77 -24.04 2.75 29.49
C SER A 77 -24.38 4.23 29.70
N ALA A 78 -24.40 5.06 28.65
CA ALA A 78 -24.61 6.50 28.75
C ALA A 78 -26.01 6.97 28.32
N LEU A 79 -26.66 6.26 27.39
CA LEU A 79 -27.94 6.70 26.78
C LEU A 79 -29.12 5.81 27.15
N VAL A 80 -28.90 4.57 27.61
CA VAL A 80 -29.98 3.61 27.92
C VAL A 80 -29.90 3.17 29.38
N LEU A 81 -30.80 3.69 30.22
CA LEU A 81 -30.75 3.50 31.68
C LEU A 81 -31.48 2.24 32.19
N GLU A 82 -32.28 1.57 31.36
CA GLU A 82 -33.09 0.40 31.76
C GLU A 82 -32.71 -0.89 31.01
N ASP A 83 -32.35 -1.94 31.77
CA ASP A 83 -31.91 -3.23 31.24
C ASP A 83 -32.96 -3.94 30.35
N THR A 84 -34.25 -3.79 30.67
CA THR A 84 -35.36 -4.39 29.91
C THR A 84 -35.45 -3.82 28.49
N ILE A 85 -35.18 -2.53 28.34
CA ILE A 85 -35.17 -1.82 27.06
C ILE A 85 -33.93 -2.21 26.24
N VAL A 86 -32.77 -2.36 26.88
CA VAL A 86 -31.53 -2.83 26.24
C VAL A 86 -31.71 -4.23 25.68
N ILE A 87 -32.31 -5.16 26.43
CA ILE A 87 -32.54 -6.54 25.99
C ILE A 87 -33.39 -6.58 24.71
N SER A 88 -34.45 -5.77 24.64
CA SER A 88 -35.34 -5.71 23.48
C SER A 88 -34.62 -5.17 22.23
N GLY A 89 -33.81 -4.11 22.38
CA GLY A 89 -33.03 -3.55 21.28
C GLY A 89 -31.94 -4.51 20.78
N ARG A 90 -31.18 -5.14 21.69
CA ARG A 90 -30.12 -6.09 21.37
C ARG A 90 -30.63 -7.30 20.62
N ALA A 91 -31.75 -7.89 21.04
CA ALA A 91 -32.28 -9.10 20.42
C ALA A 91 -32.54 -8.97 18.90
N MET A 92 -32.75 -7.73 18.42
CA MET A 92 -33.01 -7.41 17.01
C MET A 92 -31.74 -7.18 16.19
N MET A 93 -30.58 -7.00 16.84
CA MET A 93 -29.30 -6.76 16.16
C MET A 93 -28.74 -8.06 15.61
N VAL A 94 -28.24 -7.98 14.38
CA VAL A 94 -27.64 -9.13 13.67
C VAL A 94 -26.20 -8.88 13.23
N GLY A 95 -25.69 -7.65 13.32
CA GLY A 95 -24.35 -7.25 12.84
C GLY A 95 -23.21 -8.15 13.30
N ASP A 96 -23.24 -8.63 14.55
CA ASP A 96 -22.24 -9.55 15.12
C ASP A 96 -21.98 -10.81 14.28
N TRP A 97 -23.01 -11.37 13.64
CA TRP A 97 -22.85 -12.56 12.81
C TRP A 97 -21.95 -12.32 11.60
N PHE A 98 -21.89 -11.08 11.09
CA PHE A 98 -20.94 -10.74 10.03
C PHE A 98 -19.50 -10.82 10.53
N PHE A 99 -19.22 -10.37 11.76
CA PHE A 99 -17.89 -10.50 12.35
C PHE A 99 -17.47 -11.96 12.57
N VAL A 100 -18.41 -12.83 12.93
CA VAL A 100 -18.16 -14.28 13.01
C VAL A 100 -17.72 -14.81 11.64
N MET A 101 -18.46 -14.49 10.57
CA MET A 101 -18.13 -14.92 9.21
C MET A 101 -16.80 -14.31 8.74
N ALA A 102 -16.53 -13.04 9.04
CA ALA A 102 -15.27 -12.38 8.71
C ALA A 102 -14.08 -13.01 9.46
N GLY A 103 -14.27 -13.39 10.73
CA GLY A 103 -13.27 -14.13 11.50
C GLY A 103 -12.96 -15.51 10.90
N VAL A 104 -13.99 -16.23 10.42
CA VAL A 104 -13.79 -17.49 9.68
C VAL A 104 -13.01 -17.27 8.39
N VAL A 105 -13.28 -16.19 7.65
CA VAL A 105 -12.50 -15.81 6.46
C VAL A 105 -11.03 -15.58 6.83
N LEU A 106 -10.74 -14.89 7.94
CA LEU A 106 -9.37 -14.73 8.43
C LEU A 106 -8.72 -16.06 8.83
N CYS A 107 -9.46 -16.99 9.45
CA CYS A 107 -8.96 -18.34 9.74
C CYS A 107 -8.57 -19.08 8.46
N VAL A 108 -9.43 -19.08 7.43
CA VAL A 108 -9.14 -19.72 6.13
C VAL A 108 -7.93 -19.09 5.46
N ALA A 109 -7.86 -17.76 5.43
CA ALA A 109 -6.72 -17.03 4.86
C ALA A 109 -5.41 -17.26 5.64
N GLY A 110 -5.50 -17.44 6.97
CA GLY A 110 -4.38 -17.70 7.86
C GLY A 110 -3.90 -19.16 7.91
N LEU A 111 -4.48 -20.08 7.12
CA LEU A 111 -4.04 -21.48 7.11
C LEU A 111 -2.60 -21.67 6.57
N ASN A 112 -2.07 -20.70 5.84
CA ASN A 112 -0.70 -20.72 5.30
C ASN A 112 0.31 -19.88 6.12
N THR A 113 -0.12 -19.22 7.19
CA THR A 113 0.78 -18.49 8.09
C THR A 113 1.26 -19.44 9.18
N ASP A 114 1.57 -18.99 10.39
CA ASP A 114 1.98 -19.85 11.51
C ASP A 114 0.80 -20.26 12.41
N VAL A 115 0.97 -21.37 13.14
CA VAL A 115 -0.04 -21.90 14.08
C VAL A 115 -0.47 -20.85 15.11
N LEU A 116 0.45 -20.03 15.59
CA LEU A 116 0.13 -18.97 16.54
C LEU A 116 -0.87 -17.96 15.96
N GLU A 117 -0.68 -17.57 14.70
CA GLU A 117 -1.61 -16.71 13.96
C GLU A 117 -3.01 -17.32 13.85
N LEU A 118 -3.09 -18.63 13.54
CA LEU A 118 -4.36 -19.35 13.45
C LEU A 118 -5.07 -19.43 14.81
N ILE A 119 -4.33 -19.70 15.89
CA ILE A 119 -4.88 -19.71 17.26
C ILE A 119 -5.45 -18.33 17.60
N HIS A 120 -4.72 -17.26 17.27
CA HIS A 120 -5.19 -15.88 17.49
C HIS A 120 -6.50 -15.60 16.76
N ASN A 121 -6.62 -16.01 15.50
CA ASN A 121 -7.87 -15.86 14.73
C ASN A 121 -9.02 -16.70 15.28
N MET A 122 -8.77 -17.93 15.73
CA MET A 122 -9.80 -18.78 16.34
C MET A 122 -10.32 -18.18 17.65
N LEU A 123 -9.44 -17.55 18.44
CA LEU A 123 -9.85 -16.79 19.62
C LEU A 123 -10.61 -15.51 19.27
N PHE A 124 -10.27 -14.85 18.16
CA PHE A 124 -11.07 -13.74 17.63
C PHE A 124 -12.48 -14.22 17.21
N VAL A 125 -12.60 -15.38 16.56
CA VAL A 125 -13.91 -15.98 16.26
C VAL A 125 -14.69 -16.25 17.56
N LEU A 126 -14.06 -16.88 18.56
CA LEU A 126 -14.70 -17.11 19.87
C LEU A 126 -15.17 -15.81 20.52
N LEU A 127 -14.36 -14.76 20.45
CA LEU A 127 -14.68 -13.42 20.92
C LEU A 127 -15.91 -12.86 20.21
N THR A 128 -15.97 -12.90 18.88
CA THR A 128 -17.15 -12.42 18.12
C THR A 128 -18.41 -13.26 18.36
N VAL A 129 -18.26 -14.56 18.61
CA VAL A 129 -19.38 -15.44 19.00
C VAL A 129 -19.91 -15.05 20.38
N SER A 130 -19.01 -14.69 21.31
CA SER A 130 -19.42 -14.26 22.64
C SER A 130 -20.18 -12.94 22.65
N THR A 131 -20.09 -12.14 21.58
CA THR A 131 -20.81 -10.88 21.46
C THR A 131 -22.17 -10.96 20.78
N ILE A 132 -22.62 -12.16 20.38
CA ILE A 132 -23.89 -12.35 19.69
C ILE A 132 -25.05 -11.80 20.55
N PRO A 133 -25.87 -10.85 20.03
CA PRO A 133 -26.89 -10.16 20.81
C PRO A 133 -28.02 -11.08 21.33
N GLN A 134 -28.21 -12.24 20.69
CA GLN A 134 -29.17 -13.27 21.11
C GLN A 134 -28.76 -14.00 22.39
N ILE A 135 -27.53 -13.81 22.89
CA ILE A 135 -27.09 -14.33 24.19
C ILE A 135 -27.72 -13.49 25.31
N PRO A 136 -28.39 -14.12 26.31
CA PRO A 136 -28.99 -13.39 27.43
C PRO A 136 -27.97 -12.51 28.16
N LEU A 137 -28.35 -11.28 28.52
CA LEU A 137 -27.46 -10.25 29.06
C LEU A 137 -26.63 -10.75 30.27
N LYS A 138 -27.24 -11.55 31.15
CA LYS A 138 -26.57 -12.14 32.33
C LYS A 138 -25.43 -13.09 31.97
N GLY A 139 -25.57 -13.86 30.88
CA GLY A 139 -24.53 -14.76 30.38
C GLY A 139 -23.55 -14.09 29.44
N TYR A 140 -24.02 -13.08 28.69
CA TYR A 140 -23.25 -12.32 27.71
C TYR A 140 -21.97 -11.71 28.32
N TYR A 141 -22.08 -10.91 29.38
CA TYR A 141 -20.92 -10.25 29.95
C TYR A 141 -19.89 -11.24 30.51
N ILE A 142 -20.34 -12.31 31.18
CA ILE A 142 -19.42 -13.33 31.70
C ILE A 142 -18.68 -14.02 30.55
N PHE A 143 -19.41 -14.45 29.52
CA PHE A 143 -18.79 -15.14 28.39
C PHE A 143 -17.84 -14.23 27.61
N PHE A 144 -18.26 -13.00 27.33
CA PHE A 144 -17.44 -11.99 26.65
C PHE A 144 -16.19 -11.63 27.45
N GLY A 145 -16.29 -11.48 28.77
CA GLY A 145 -15.16 -11.20 29.66
C GLY A 145 -14.11 -12.32 29.68
N VAL A 146 -14.55 -13.59 29.68
CA VAL A 146 -13.66 -14.75 29.58
C VAL A 146 -13.00 -14.81 28.20
N ALA A 147 -13.76 -14.63 27.12
CA ALA A 147 -13.21 -14.59 25.77
C ALA A 147 -12.19 -13.46 25.58
N CYS A 148 -12.46 -12.27 26.13
CA CYS A 148 -11.53 -11.15 26.14
C CYS A 148 -10.24 -11.49 26.90
N SER A 149 -10.32 -12.19 28.03
CA SER A 149 -9.14 -12.56 28.82
C SER A 149 -8.25 -13.57 28.08
N LEU A 150 -8.86 -14.57 27.42
CA LEU A 150 -8.14 -15.53 26.57
C LEU A 150 -7.49 -14.84 25.37
N PHE A 151 -8.24 -13.98 24.69
CA PHE A 151 -7.73 -13.22 23.54
C PHE A 151 -6.60 -12.28 23.96
N THR A 152 -6.70 -11.60 25.10
CA THR A 152 -5.64 -10.76 25.67
C THR A 152 -4.35 -11.55 25.90
N ALA A 153 -4.45 -12.73 26.54
CA ALA A 153 -3.29 -13.56 26.80
C ALA A 153 -2.59 -14.02 25.51
N ALA A 154 -3.37 -14.43 24.50
CA ALA A 154 -2.84 -14.81 23.20
C ALA A 154 -2.22 -13.62 22.44
N SER A 155 -2.87 -12.46 22.45
CA SER A 155 -2.36 -11.22 21.84
C SER A 155 -1.06 -10.75 22.49
N LEU A 156 -0.95 -10.86 23.82
CA LEU A 156 0.28 -10.53 24.54
C LEU A 156 1.42 -11.46 24.13
N TYR A 157 1.15 -12.75 24.05
CA TYR A 157 2.12 -13.73 23.56
C TYR A 157 2.55 -13.42 22.12
N CYS A 158 1.60 -13.15 21.21
CA CYS A 158 1.88 -12.76 19.83
C CYS A 158 2.76 -11.51 19.75
N THR A 159 2.46 -10.51 20.58
CA THR A 159 3.23 -9.25 20.64
C THR A 159 4.68 -9.53 20.99
N PHE A 160 4.94 -10.25 22.08
CA PHE A 160 6.30 -10.57 22.50
C PHE A 160 7.01 -11.49 21.52
N ALA A 161 6.34 -12.54 21.03
CA ALA A 161 6.91 -13.46 20.05
C ALA A 161 7.38 -12.72 18.79
N ARG A 162 6.53 -11.88 18.21
CA ARG A 162 6.87 -11.11 16.99
C ARG A 162 7.93 -10.04 17.26
N LEU A 163 7.87 -9.36 18.40
CA LEU A 163 8.83 -8.30 18.75
C LEU A 163 10.23 -8.89 19.00
N ILE A 164 10.33 -9.90 19.87
CA ILE A 164 11.61 -10.51 20.26
C ILE A 164 12.24 -11.23 19.06
N ASN A 165 11.46 -11.98 18.28
CA ASN A 165 11.99 -12.65 17.09
C ASN A 165 12.48 -11.65 16.04
N SER A 166 11.83 -10.47 15.94
CA SER A 166 12.28 -9.41 15.04
C SER A 166 13.56 -8.74 15.51
N ILE A 167 13.77 -8.56 16.82
CA ILE A 167 14.98 -7.94 17.38
C ILE A 167 16.16 -8.91 17.34
N ALA A 168 15.90 -10.19 17.60
CA ALA A 168 16.95 -11.21 17.66
C ALA A 168 17.38 -11.73 16.29
N GLU A 169 16.69 -11.34 15.21
CA GLU A 169 16.87 -11.84 13.84
C GLU A 169 16.84 -13.38 13.71
N LYS A 170 16.23 -14.05 14.70
CA LYS A 170 16.05 -15.50 14.77
C LYS A 170 14.81 -15.84 15.59
N SER A 171 14.23 -17.01 15.33
CA SER A 171 13.07 -17.51 16.07
C SER A 171 13.47 -17.97 17.47
N LEU A 172 13.44 -17.07 18.45
CA LEU A 172 13.67 -17.37 19.87
C LEU A 172 12.40 -17.89 20.55
N ILE A 173 11.26 -17.28 20.24
CA ILE A 173 9.95 -17.67 20.77
C ILE A 173 9.19 -18.41 19.67
N PRO A 174 8.72 -19.65 19.92
CA PRO A 174 8.11 -20.47 18.89
C PRO A 174 6.75 -19.90 18.44
N ALA A 175 6.62 -19.58 17.16
CA ALA A 175 5.33 -19.24 16.53
C ALA A 175 4.60 -20.49 15.98
N GLY A 176 5.30 -21.61 15.85
CA GLY A 176 4.78 -22.85 15.27
C GLY A 176 4.93 -22.92 13.74
N PRO A 177 4.83 -24.12 13.15
CA PRO A 177 4.94 -24.32 11.70
C PRO A 177 3.70 -23.80 10.97
N GLN A 178 3.70 -23.90 9.64
CA GLN A 178 2.49 -23.67 8.85
C GLN A 178 1.47 -24.80 9.08
N PRO A 179 0.20 -24.49 9.42
CA PRO A 179 -0.83 -25.51 9.61
C PRO A 179 -1.07 -26.35 8.35
N ILE A 180 -1.12 -25.69 7.18
CA ILE A 180 -1.30 -26.33 5.88
C ILE A 180 -0.23 -25.79 4.92
N SER A 181 0.39 -26.69 4.16
CA SER A 181 1.35 -26.29 3.14
C SER A 181 0.67 -25.44 2.05
N SER A 182 1.39 -24.44 1.55
CA SER A 182 0.87 -23.53 0.51
C SER A 182 0.34 -24.29 -0.72
N ASP A 183 0.98 -25.40 -1.11
CA ASP A 183 0.55 -26.22 -2.25
C ASP A 183 -0.73 -27.00 -1.99
N GLN A 184 -0.90 -27.56 -0.79
CA GLN A 184 -2.13 -28.25 -0.41
C GLN A 184 -3.30 -27.27 -0.31
N LEU A 185 -3.08 -26.07 0.25
CA LEU A 185 -4.11 -25.04 0.36
C LEU A 185 -4.51 -24.53 -1.04
N LYS A 186 -3.54 -24.30 -1.93
CA LYS A 186 -3.81 -23.99 -3.34
C LYS A 186 -4.63 -25.08 -4.03
N LYS A 187 -4.31 -26.37 -3.82
CA LYS A 187 -5.09 -27.49 -4.38
C LYS A 187 -6.51 -27.50 -3.84
N ALA A 188 -6.70 -27.34 -2.53
CA ALA A 188 -8.02 -27.31 -1.91
C ALA A 188 -8.88 -26.16 -2.44
N LEU A 189 -8.31 -24.97 -2.61
CA LEU A 189 -8.99 -23.79 -3.15
C LEU A 189 -9.22 -23.90 -4.67
N ASN A 190 -8.30 -24.54 -5.41
CA ASN A 190 -8.45 -24.81 -6.85
C ASN A 190 -9.44 -25.93 -7.17
N CYS A 191 -9.78 -26.83 -6.25
CA CYS A 191 -10.81 -27.85 -6.48
C CYS A 191 -12.18 -27.25 -6.83
N CYS A 192 -12.41 -25.97 -6.53
CA CYS A 192 -13.59 -25.22 -6.95
C CYS A 192 -13.56 -24.75 -8.41
N ARG A 193 -12.50 -25.06 -9.18
CA ARG A 193 -12.31 -24.57 -10.56
C ARG A 193 -12.38 -25.72 -11.57
N ALA A 194 -13.51 -25.81 -12.26
CA ALA A 194 -13.65 -26.57 -13.50
C ALA A 194 -13.31 -25.66 -14.70
N GLY A 195 -12.03 -25.56 -15.06
CA GLY A 195 -11.64 -24.85 -16.30
C GLY A 195 -10.22 -24.27 -16.28
N LYS A 196 -9.39 -24.69 -17.25
CA LYS A 196 -8.07 -24.13 -17.55
C LYS A 196 -8.25 -22.74 -18.18
N GLU A 197 -7.95 -21.69 -17.43
CA GLU A 197 -7.63 -20.37 -17.99
C GLU A 197 -6.34 -19.89 -17.33
N ASP A 198 -5.45 -19.33 -18.15
CA ASP A 198 -4.06 -19.04 -17.89
C ASP A 198 -3.81 -18.30 -16.56
N GLN A 199 -2.78 -18.76 -15.83
CA GLN A 199 -2.31 -18.15 -14.59
C GLN A 199 -1.56 -16.85 -14.89
N GLU A 200 -2.28 -15.79 -15.21
CA GLU A 200 -1.70 -14.44 -15.23
C GLU A 200 -1.37 -13.97 -13.81
N SER A 201 -0.12 -13.53 -13.61
CA SER A 201 0.34 -12.92 -12.36
C SER A 201 -0.32 -11.55 -12.14
N LEU A 202 -0.98 -11.35 -11.01
CA LEU A 202 -1.63 -10.09 -10.65
C LEU A 202 -0.63 -9.09 -10.03
N PRO A 203 -0.74 -7.77 -10.31
CA PRO A 203 -0.06 -6.74 -9.53
C PRO A 203 -0.57 -6.73 -8.08
N GLN A 204 0.32 -6.95 -7.10
CA GLN A 204 -0.04 -7.06 -5.67
C GLN A 204 -0.65 -5.78 -5.07
N MET A 205 -0.30 -4.61 -5.61
CA MET A 205 -0.50 -3.30 -4.96
C MET A 205 -1.96 -2.84 -4.92
N ASP A 206 -2.83 -3.38 -5.79
CA ASP A 206 -4.24 -2.96 -5.91
C ASP A 206 -5.22 -3.77 -5.04
N GLN A 207 -4.79 -4.88 -4.43
CA GLN A 207 -5.72 -5.85 -3.79
C GLN A 207 -5.75 -5.81 -2.26
N ALA A 208 -4.71 -5.28 -1.62
CA ALA A 208 -4.58 -5.32 -0.15
C ALA A 208 -5.72 -4.60 0.60
N SER A 209 -6.22 -3.51 0.02
CA SER A 209 -7.30 -2.70 0.57
C SER A 209 -8.69 -3.15 0.10
N ASP A 210 -8.79 -3.94 -0.97
CA ASP A 210 -10.08 -4.41 -1.50
C ASP A 210 -10.77 -5.39 -0.54
N ALA A 211 -10.03 -6.27 0.12
CA ALA A 211 -10.62 -7.17 1.11
C ALA A 211 -11.24 -6.41 2.28
N LEU A 212 -10.54 -5.40 2.78
CA LEU A 212 -11.04 -4.53 3.84
C LEU A 212 -12.26 -3.72 3.36
N PHE A 213 -12.24 -3.20 2.12
CA PHE A 213 -13.39 -2.55 1.49
C PHE A 213 -14.65 -3.42 1.53
N TYR A 214 -14.56 -4.68 1.13
CA TYR A 214 -15.70 -5.59 1.17
C TYR A 214 -16.16 -5.87 2.60
N LEU A 215 -15.23 -6.15 3.52
CA LEU A 215 -15.58 -6.43 4.92
C LEU A 215 -16.35 -5.29 5.57
N LEU A 216 -15.89 -4.04 5.41
CA LEU A 216 -16.54 -2.88 6.04
C LEU A 216 -17.93 -2.61 5.48
N ASN A 217 -18.09 -2.71 4.16
CA ASN A 217 -19.41 -2.58 3.54
C ASN A 217 -20.35 -3.72 3.95
N GLY A 218 -19.82 -4.93 4.11
CA GLY A 218 -20.59 -6.07 4.58
C GLY A 218 -21.04 -5.94 6.04
N VAL A 219 -20.18 -5.43 6.94
CA VAL A 219 -20.55 -5.09 8.32
C VAL A 219 -21.65 -4.03 8.32
N ALA A 220 -21.45 -2.91 7.60
CA ALA A 220 -22.43 -1.83 7.53
C ALA A 220 -23.79 -2.33 7.02
N ALA A 221 -23.78 -3.12 5.95
CA ALA A 221 -24.99 -3.66 5.34
C ALA A 221 -25.72 -4.67 6.24
N PHE A 222 -24.98 -5.59 6.86
CA PHE A 222 -25.59 -6.61 7.71
C PHE A 222 -26.14 -6.00 9.00
N SER A 223 -25.42 -5.03 9.58
CA SER A 223 -25.89 -4.27 10.74
C SER A 223 -27.11 -3.40 10.43
N ALA A 224 -27.27 -2.96 9.19
CA ALA A 224 -28.43 -2.16 8.78
C ALA A 224 -29.71 -2.99 8.56
N LEU A 225 -29.64 -4.32 8.63
CA LEU A 225 -30.82 -5.18 8.49
C LEU A 225 -31.81 -4.92 9.62
N THR A 226 -33.04 -4.57 9.24
CA THR A 226 -34.14 -4.35 10.19
C THR A 226 -35.08 -5.56 10.16
N ILE A 227 -35.34 -6.16 11.33
CA ILE A 227 -36.38 -7.19 11.46
C ILE A 227 -37.74 -6.47 11.50
N SER A 228 -38.81 -7.03 10.93
CA SER A 228 -40.12 -6.36 10.82
C SER A 228 -40.71 -5.85 12.15
N SER A 229 -40.34 -6.46 13.27
CA SER A 229 -40.69 -6.03 14.64
C SER A 229 -39.87 -4.84 15.17
N ALA A 230 -38.78 -4.45 14.49
CA ALA A 230 -37.81 -3.44 14.96
C ALA A 230 -38.17 -2.00 14.55
N SER A 231 -39.13 -1.82 13.66
CA SER A 231 -39.50 -0.50 13.09
C SER A 231 -39.97 0.54 14.11
N THR A 232 -40.33 0.11 15.33
CA THR A 232 -40.85 0.97 16.39
C THR A 232 -39.98 1.05 17.64
N ASN A 233 -38.83 0.35 17.70
CA ASN A 233 -38.00 0.33 18.92
C ASN A 233 -36.89 1.41 18.86
N PRO A 234 -36.98 2.51 19.65
CA PRO A 234 -35.99 3.58 19.62
C PRO A 234 -34.59 3.09 19.97
N THR A 235 -34.47 2.16 20.91
CA THR A 235 -33.19 1.63 21.41
C THR A 235 -32.43 0.86 20.35
N PHE A 236 -33.12 0.11 19.49
CA PHE A 236 -32.49 -0.54 18.34
C PHE A 236 -31.82 0.49 17.42
N PHE A 237 -32.48 1.62 17.13
CA PHE A 237 -31.92 2.67 16.29
C PHE A 237 -30.67 3.30 16.94
N HIS A 238 -30.70 3.59 18.23
CA HIS A 238 -29.54 4.10 18.96
C HIS A 238 -28.34 3.16 18.90
N LEU A 239 -28.56 1.86 19.14
CA LEU A 239 -27.51 0.85 19.14
C LEU A 239 -26.96 0.58 17.74
N THR A 240 -27.75 0.76 16.68
CA THR A 240 -27.31 0.47 15.30
C THR A 240 -26.46 1.59 14.69
N VAL A 241 -26.56 2.83 15.18
CA VAL A 241 -25.79 3.99 14.65
C VAL A 241 -24.27 3.74 14.64
N PRO A 242 -23.61 3.34 15.75
CA PRO A 242 -22.18 3.08 15.75
C PRO A 242 -21.77 2.03 14.72
N TRP A 243 -22.58 0.98 14.54
CA TRP A 243 -22.24 -0.13 13.66
C TRP A 243 -22.12 0.28 12.20
N VAL A 244 -23.13 0.98 11.69
CA VAL A 244 -23.19 1.40 10.28
C VAL A 244 -22.26 2.58 10.03
N LEU A 245 -22.22 3.56 10.94
CA LEU A 245 -21.41 4.77 10.76
C LEU A 245 -19.91 4.50 10.89
N ILE A 246 -19.50 3.68 11.87
CA ILE A 246 -18.07 3.41 12.07
C ILE A 246 -17.53 2.55 10.93
N SER A 247 -18.20 1.43 10.59
CA SER A 247 -17.73 0.56 9.52
C SER A 247 -17.83 1.23 8.14
N GLY A 248 -19.04 1.68 7.77
CA GLY A 248 -19.34 2.20 6.44
C GLY A 248 -18.95 3.66 6.21
N GLY A 249 -18.71 4.43 7.27
CA GLY A 249 -18.29 5.84 7.19
C GLY A 249 -16.84 6.05 7.62
N ILE A 250 -16.55 5.87 8.90
CA ILE A 250 -15.26 6.25 9.50
C ILE A 250 -14.11 5.38 8.99
N ILE A 251 -14.20 4.05 9.14
CA ILE A 251 -13.13 3.15 8.70
C ILE A 251 -13.13 3.02 7.17
N GLN A 252 -14.29 3.15 6.52
CA GLN A 252 -14.38 3.19 5.06
C GLN A 252 -13.61 4.37 4.45
N ALA A 253 -13.57 5.53 5.12
CA ALA A 253 -12.73 6.66 4.70
C ALA A 253 -11.23 6.33 4.77
N TYR A 254 -10.81 5.57 5.78
CA TYR A 254 -9.45 5.03 5.85
C TYR A 254 -9.16 4.07 4.69
N VAL A 255 -10.09 3.19 4.32
CA VAL A 255 -9.94 2.30 3.15
C VAL A 255 -9.82 3.08 1.84
N SER A 256 -10.65 4.11 1.67
CA SER A 256 -10.55 5.02 0.54
C SER A 256 -9.13 5.59 0.42
N ARG A 257 -8.52 6.00 1.54
CA ARG A 257 -7.14 6.51 1.56
C ARG A 257 -6.12 5.45 1.18
N LEU A 258 -6.28 4.20 1.64
CA LEU A 258 -5.39 3.10 1.24
C LEU A 258 -5.43 2.86 -0.28
N GLN A 259 -6.61 2.94 -0.89
CA GLN A 259 -6.81 2.72 -2.33
C GLN A 259 -6.26 3.83 -3.23
N VAL A 260 -5.89 5.01 -2.69
CA VAL A 260 -5.24 6.10 -3.48
C VAL A 260 -3.83 5.72 -3.92
N THR A 261 -3.18 4.80 -3.21
CA THR A 261 -1.77 4.44 -3.45
C THR A 261 -1.56 3.41 -4.56
N GLY A 262 -2.65 2.87 -5.14
CA GLY A 262 -2.63 1.93 -6.25
C GLY A 262 -2.53 2.63 -7.62
N THR A 263 -1.95 1.96 -8.61
CA THR A 263 -1.83 2.48 -9.99
C THR A 263 -3.18 2.58 -10.71
N GLY A 264 -4.28 2.09 -10.11
CA GLY A 264 -5.63 2.22 -10.63
C GLY A 264 -6.20 3.63 -10.44
N ARG A 265 -6.40 4.37 -11.55
CA ARG A 265 -6.94 5.75 -11.56
C ARG A 265 -8.29 5.95 -10.84
N PHE A 266 -9.02 4.88 -10.52
CA PHE A 266 -10.38 4.93 -9.97
C PHE A 266 -10.62 4.11 -8.69
N GLY A 267 -9.60 3.46 -8.11
CA GLY A 267 -9.79 2.53 -6.99
C GLY A 267 -10.45 3.16 -5.75
N SER A 268 -9.98 4.35 -5.35
CA SER A 268 -10.46 5.08 -4.16
C SER A 268 -11.86 5.70 -4.33
N VAL A 269 -12.32 5.87 -5.58
CA VAL A 269 -13.55 6.64 -5.87
C VAL A 269 -14.79 5.95 -5.30
N ILE A 270 -14.93 4.63 -5.52
CA ILE A 270 -16.08 3.85 -5.03
C ILE A 270 -16.13 3.89 -3.49
N ALA A 271 -14.99 3.63 -2.84
CA ALA A 271 -14.93 3.66 -1.37
C ALA A 271 -15.28 5.04 -0.81
N SER A 272 -14.80 6.12 -1.44
CA SER A 272 -15.08 7.50 -1.01
C SER A 272 -16.56 7.85 -1.12
N ILE A 273 -17.23 7.43 -2.19
CA ILE A 273 -18.67 7.66 -2.36
C ILE A 273 -19.48 6.82 -1.38
N TYR A 274 -19.05 5.58 -1.12
CA TYR A 274 -19.73 4.72 -0.15
C TYR A 274 -19.66 5.26 1.29
N VAL A 275 -18.61 6.03 1.64
CA VAL A 275 -18.60 6.81 2.90
C VAL A 275 -19.83 7.73 2.98
N ALA A 276 -20.10 8.48 1.90
CA ALA A 276 -21.25 9.39 1.86
C ALA A 276 -22.59 8.66 1.89
N VAL A 277 -22.68 7.51 1.19
CA VAL A 277 -23.85 6.64 1.19
C VAL A 277 -24.17 6.17 2.61
N TRP A 278 -23.22 5.53 3.29
CA TRP A 278 -23.45 4.99 4.63
C TRP A 278 -23.65 6.07 5.68
N ALA A 279 -22.94 7.20 5.60
CA ALA A 279 -23.15 8.32 6.51
C ALA A 279 -24.56 8.90 6.38
N THR A 280 -25.02 9.13 5.14
CA THR A 280 -26.36 9.66 4.85
C THR A 280 -27.43 8.66 5.26
N TRP A 281 -27.24 7.37 4.96
CA TRP A 281 -28.10 6.29 5.40
C TRP A 281 -28.24 6.27 6.91
N THR A 282 -27.12 6.32 7.64
CA THR A 282 -27.11 6.25 9.10
C THR A 282 -27.86 7.42 9.71
N TRP A 283 -27.58 8.63 9.23
CA TRP A 283 -28.17 9.84 9.79
C TRP A 283 -29.67 9.93 9.51
N PHE A 284 -30.11 9.50 8.33
CA PHE A 284 -31.53 9.48 7.98
C PHE A 284 -32.29 8.35 8.69
N ARG A 285 -31.81 7.10 8.61
CA ARG A 285 -32.55 5.91 9.04
C ARG A 285 -32.49 5.64 10.53
N PHE A 286 -31.34 5.86 11.15
CA PHE A 286 -31.12 5.50 12.55
C PHE A 286 -31.07 6.74 13.45
N ALA A 287 -30.39 7.82 13.02
CA ALA A 287 -30.30 9.04 13.82
C ALA A 287 -31.45 10.05 13.61
N GLY A 288 -32.31 9.85 12.60
CA GLY A 288 -33.32 10.85 12.22
C GLY A 288 -34.33 11.15 13.33
N ASN A 289 -34.71 10.14 14.10
CA ASN A 289 -35.61 10.29 15.24
C ASN A 289 -34.93 11.01 16.42
N LEU A 290 -33.61 10.85 16.62
CA LEU A 290 -32.87 11.59 17.64
C LEU A 290 -32.83 13.09 17.37
N LEU A 291 -32.75 13.46 16.10
CA LEU A 291 -32.50 14.84 15.67
C LEU A 291 -33.78 15.61 15.34
N GLN A 292 -34.95 14.97 15.54
CA GLN A 292 -36.27 15.56 15.31
C GLN A 292 -36.41 16.23 13.93
N PHE A 293 -35.93 15.57 12.87
CA PHE A 293 -35.98 16.16 11.53
C PHE A 293 -37.42 16.46 11.09
N SER A 294 -37.65 17.70 10.66
CA SER A 294 -38.95 18.14 10.13
C SER A 294 -39.23 17.52 8.75
N ARG A 295 -40.50 17.52 8.32
CA ARG A 295 -40.87 17.07 6.96
C ARG A 295 -40.11 17.82 5.85
N HIS A 296 -39.69 19.07 6.09
CA HIS A 296 -38.89 19.83 5.13
C HIS A 296 -37.46 19.31 5.00
N ALA A 297 -36.86 18.79 6.08
CA ALA A 297 -35.54 18.16 6.05
C ALA A 297 -35.54 16.86 5.22
N ALA A 298 -36.66 16.13 5.18
CA ALA A 298 -36.81 14.92 4.36
C ALA A 298 -36.64 15.18 2.85
N TYR A 299 -37.01 16.36 2.35
CA TYR A 299 -36.79 16.72 0.94
C TYR A 299 -35.31 16.93 0.60
N ALA A 300 -34.50 17.42 1.54
CA ALA A 300 -33.05 17.52 1.35
C ALA A 300 -32.41 16.12 1.25
N PHE A 301 -32.84 15.18 2.10
CA PHE A 301 -32.43 13.78 2.00
C PHE A 301 -32.91 13.11 0.71
N THR A 302 -34.12 13.45 0.23
CA THR A 302 -34.64 12.97 -1.06
C THR A 302 -33.74 13.41 -2.21
N ALA A 303 -33.37 14.70 -2.26
CA ALA A 303 -32.46 15.22 -3.28
C ALA A 303 -31.06 14.57 -3.19
N GLY A 304 -30.55 14.37 -1.97
CA GLY A 304 -29.28 13.66 -1.74
C GLY A 304 -29.33 12.21 -2.22
N ALA A 305 -30.42 11.48 -1.95
CA ALA A 305 -30.60 10.11 -2.42
C ALA A 305 -30.65 10.03 -3.95
N ILE A 306 -31.33 10.97 -4.63
CA ILE A 306 -31.32 11.07 -6.09
C ILE A 306 -29.90 11.31 -6.63
N ALA A 307 -29.14 12.21 -6.01
CA ALA A 307 -27.75 12.45 -6.41
C ALA A 307 -26.87 11.21 -6.25
N LEU A 308 -27.02 10.48 -5.12
CA LEU A 308 -26.28 9.24 -4.88
C LEU A 308 -26.62 8.14 -5.89
N LEU A 309 -27.88 8.02 -6.32
CA LEU A 309 -28.28 7.09 -7.39
C LEU A 309 -27.58 7.42 -8.71
N VAL A 310 -27.64 8.68 -9.14
CA VAL A 310 -26.96 9.11 -10.38
C VAL A 310 -25.47 8.82 -10.31
N ILE A 311 -24.83 9.14 -9.18
CA ILE A 311 -23.40 8.89 -8.97
C ILE A 311 -23.10 7.38 -8.98
N ASN A 312 -23.89 6.56 -8.28
CA ASN A 312 -23.65 5.11 -8.22
C ASN A 312 -23.91 4.43 -9.57
N ALA A 313 -24.80 4.96 -10.41
CA ALA A 313 -24.93 4.52 -11.80
C ALA A 313 -23.64 4.73 -12.61
N PHE A 314 -22.91 5.83 -12.41
CA PHE A 314 -21.57 6.00 -12.98
C PHE A 314 -20.55 5.04 -12.36
N LEU A 315 -20.67 4.73 -11.06
CA LEU A 315 -19.80 3.75 -10.42
C LEU A 315 -19.99 2.33 -10.96
N MET A 316 -21.22 1.95 -11.34
CA MET A 316 -21.46 0.68 -12.02
C MET A 316 -20.70 0.59 -13.33
N LEU A 317 -20.58 1.69 -14.08
CA LEU A 317 -19.76 1.71 -15.31
C LEU A 317 -18.29 1.45 -14.98
N ILE A 318 -17.74 2.13 -13.97
CA ILE A 318 -16.36 1.91 -13.50
C ILE A 318 -16.16 0.46 -13.01
N ALA A 319 -17.13 -0.07 -12.26
CA ALA A 319 -17.10 -1.44 -11.75
C ALA A 319 -17.14 -2.48 -12.87
N ALA A 320 -17.89 -2.21 -13.95
CA ALA A 320 -17.95 -3.07 -15.13
C ALA A 320 -16.60 -3.22 -15.85
N TYR A 321 -15.71 -2.21 -15.74
CA TYR A 321 -14.33 -2.29 -16.23
C TYR A 321 -13.40 -3.10 -15.31
N ARG A 322 -13.74 -3.27 -14.02
CA ARG A 322 -12.83 -3.88 -13.03
C ARG A 322 -13.06 -5.39 -12.89
N ASN A 323 -14.22 -5.81 -12.40
CA ASN A 323 -14.59 -7.23 -12.25
C ASN A 323 -16.09 -7.39 -11.97
N LEU A 324 -16.60 -8.59 -12.23
CA LEU A 324 -18.03 -8.91 -12.10
C LEU A 324 -18.53 -8.83 -10.64
N VAL A 325 -17.72 -9.23 -9.65
CA VAL A 325 -18.09 -9.17 -8.23
C VAL A 325 -18.35 -7.72 -7.80
N LEU A 326 -17.48 -6.80 -8.20
CA LEU A 326 -17.64 -5.38 -7.89
C LEU A 326 -18.81 -4.75 -8.66
N LEU A 327 -19.05 -5.18 -9.90
CA LEU A 327 -20.24 -4.77 -10.65
C LEU A 327 -21.50 -5.22 -9.92
N PHE A 328 -21.58 -6.48 -9.50
CA PHE A 328 -22.73 -7.00 -8.78
C PHE A 328 -22.93 -6.27 -7.44
N LEU A 329 -21.84 -5.99 -6.71
CA LEU A 329 -21.90 -5.17 -5.49
C LEU A 329 -22.49 -3.78 -5.76
N THR A 330 -22.02 -3.08 -6.79
CA THR A 330 -22.48 -1.73 -7.13
C THR A 330 -23.92 -1.73 -7.67
N THR A 331 -24.33 -2.76 -8.40
CA THR A 331 -25.73 -2.95 -8.84
C THR A 331 -26.66 -3.22 -7.66
N VAL A 332 -26.27 -4.05 -6.70
CA VAL A 332 -27.09 -4.27 -5.49
C VAL A 332 -27.15 -2.99 -4.66
N MET A 333 -26.03 -2.25 -4.55
CA MET A 333 -26.02 -0.94 -3.90
C MET A 333 -26.96 0.06 -4.57
N GLU A 334 -27.10 0.04 -5.91
CA GLU A 334 -28.07 0.87 -6.63
C GLU A 334 -29.49 0.61 -6.13
N VAL A 335 -29.88 -0.66 -5.98
CA VAL A 335 -31.20 -1.03 -5.47
C VAL A 335 -31.35 -0.65 -3.99
N VAL A 336 -30.29 -0.77 -3.19
CA VAL A 336 -30.28 -0.29 -1.80
C VAL A 336 -30.52 1.23 -1.75
N LEU A 337 -29.89 2.01 -2.62
CA LEU A 337 -30.13 3.46 -2.75
C LEU A 337 -31.56 3.78 -3.23
N VAL A 338 -32.16 2.95 -4.07
CA VAL A 338 -33.60 3.07 -4.43
C VAL A 338 -34.47 2.85 -3.19
N CYS A 339 -34.15 1.86 -2.35
CA CYS A 339 -34.84 1.66 -1.07
C CYS A 339 -34.68 2.89 -0.14
N LEU A 340 -33.49 3.50 -0.09
CA LEU A 340 -33.27 4.75 0.65
C LEU A 340 -34.15 5.89 0.12
N LEU A 341 -34.19 6.09 -1.20
CA LEU A 341 -35.04 7.10 -1.84
C LEU A 341 -36.52 6.88 -1.48
N LEU A 342 -37.01 5.65 -1.64
CA LEU A 342 -38.40 5.32 -1.28
C LEU A 342 -38.68 5.51 0.21
N SER A 343 -37.69 5.26 1.08
CA SER A 343 -37.76 5.58 2.51
C SER A 343 -37.95 7.08 2.75
N THR A 344 -37.21 7.94 2.04
CA THR A 344 -37.37 9.42 2.13
C THR A 344 -38.74 9.91 1.68
N LEU A 345 -39.40 9.16 0.80
CA LEU A 345 -40.76 9.42 0.32
C LEU A 345 -41.86 8.74 1.17
N GLN A 346 -41.50 8.21 2.35
CA GLN A 346 -42.41 7.49 3.25
C GLN A 346 -43.07 6.24 2.65
N ARG A 347 -42.42 5.61 1.66
CA ARG A 347 -42.88 4.37 1.00
C ARG A 347 -41.84 3.26 1.11
N LEU A 348 -41.47 2.90 2.35
CA LEU A 348 -40.39 1.95 2.62
C LEU A 348 -40.71 0.52 2.13
N PRO A 349 -39.98 -0.04 1.14
CA PRO A 349 -40.17 -1.43 0.74
C PRO A 349 -39.34 -2.37 1.62
N LEU A 350 -39.80 -2.60 2.86
CA LEU A 350 -39.02 -3.30 3.90
C LEU A 350 -38.48 -4.68 3.44
N GLY A 351 -39.31 -5.48 2.76
CA GLY A 351 -38.90 -6.80 2.27
C GLY A 351 -37.78 -6.75 1.22
N LEU A 352 -37.80 -5.73 0.35
CA LEU A 352 -36.75 -5.53 -0.66
C LEU A 352 -35.46 -5.03 -0.02
N GLU A 353 -35.55 -4.08 0.91
CA GLU A 353 -34.41 -3.53 1.66
C GLU A 353 -33.64 -4.65 2.38
N ILE A 354 -34.35 -5.52 3.12
CA ILE A 354 -33.77 -6.66 3.83
C ILE A 354 -33.07 -7.61 2.85
N ALA A 355 -33.75 -7.97 1.75
CA ALA A 355 -33.20 -8.90 0.77
C ALA A 355 -31.93 -8.34 0.11
N MET A 356 -31.92 -7.06 -0.25
CA MET A 356 -30.78 -6.43 -0.93
C MET A 356 -29.60 -6.20 0.02
N LEU A 357 -29.84 -5.80 1.28
CA LEU A 357 -28.77 -5.67 2.28
C LEU A 357 -28.14 -7.04 2.62
N ALA A 358 -28.95 -8.09 2.76
CA ALA A 358 -28.44 -9.44 2.98
C ALA A 358 -27.62 -9.96 1.79
N LEU A 359 -28.10 -9.69 0.57
CA LEU A 359 -27.37 -10.01 -0.65
C LEU A 359 -26.04 -9.23 -0.72
N LEU A 360 -26.05 -7.93 -0.42
CA LEU A 360 -24.85 -7.09 -0.37
C LEU A 360 -23.82 -7.65 0.61
N SER A 361 -24.24 -8.06 1.82
CA SER A 361 -23.37 -8.70 2.80
C SER A 361 -22.80 -10.04 2.31
N ALA A 362 -23.60 -10.87 1.63
CA ALA A 362 -23.12 -12.13 1.07
C ALA A 362 -22.04 -11.93 -0.01
N ILE A 363 -22.24 -10.94 -0.89
CA ILE A 363 -21.24 -10.53 -1.90
C ILE A 363 -19.96 -10.06 -1.22
N CYS A 364 -20.09 -9.25 -0.16
CA CYS A 364 -18.95 -8.75 0.61
C CYS A 364 -18.13 -9.88 1.25
N ILE A 365 -18.76 -10.90 1.82
CA ILE A 365 -18.01 -12.05 2.37
C ILE A 365 -17.21 -12.77 1.28
N TYR A 366 -17.86 -13.04 0.13
CA TYR A 366 -17.18 -13.67 -1.00
C TYR A 366 -16.04 -12.80 -1.55
N GLY A 367 -16.32 -11.52 -1.78
CA GLY A 367 -15.34 -10.55 -2.29
C GLY A 367 -14.15 -10.39 -1.35
N ALA A 368 -14.37 -10.37 -0.04
CA ALA A 368 -13.30 -10.32 0.96
C ALA A 368 -12.42 -11.57 0.92
N LEU A 369 -13.03 -12.77 0.92
CA LEU A 369 -12.32 -14.04 0.84
C LEU A 369 -11.52 -14.15 -0.46
N ALA A 370 -12.14 -13.83 -1.59
CA ALA A 370 -11.51 -13.88 -2.90
C ALA A 370 -10.35 -12.89 -3.01
N SER A 371 -10.53 -11.64 -2.56
CA SER A 371 -9.45 -10.64 -2.53
C SER A 371 -8.28 -11.08 -1.65
N LEU A 372 -8.55 -11.59 -0.44
CA LEU A 372 -7.51 -12.07 0.48
C LEU A 372 -6.72 -13.23 -0.12
N VAL A 373 -7.41 -14.28 -0.57
CA VAL A 373 -6.78 -15.48 -1.14
C VAL A 373 -5.96 -15.11 -2.38
N ASN A 374 -6.53 -14.32 -3.29
CA ASN A 374 -5.84 -13.94 -4.52
C ASN A 374 -4.59 -13.08 -4.24
N CYS A 375 -4.66 -12.19 -3.24
CA CYS A 375 -3.53 -11.36 -2.87
C CYS A 375 -2.43 -12.16 -2.16
N ILE A 376 -2.79 -13.03 -1.21
CA ILE A 376 -1.84 -13.87 -0.45
C ILE A 376 -1.02 -14.77 -1.39
N PHE A 377 -1.65 -15.31 -2.45
CA PHE A 377 -0.99 -16.21 -3.38
C PHE A 377 -0.49 -15.54 -4.67
N SER A 378 -0.74 -14.24 -4.85
CA SER A 378 -0.46 -13.47 -6.08
C SER A 378 -0.98 -14.13 -7.36
N GLN A 379 -2.10 -14.86 -7.26
CA GLN A 379 -2.69 -15.67 -8.31
C GLN A 379 -4.21 -15.59 -8.23
N ARG A 380 -4.90 -15.65 -9.38
CA ARG A 380 -6.37 -15.75 -9.42
C ARG A 380 -6.83 -17.17 -9.08
N LEU A 381 -6.89 -17.49 -7.79
CA LEU A 381 -7.41 -18.77 -7.29
C LEU A 381 -8.93 -18.74 -7.17
N LEU A 382 -9.48 -17.67 -6.57
CA LEU A 382 -10.92 -17.47 -6.46
C LEU A 382 -11.39 -16.49 -7.53
N PRO A 383 -12.44 -16.83 -8.32
CA PRO A 383 -12.85 -16.03 -9.45
C PRO A 383 -13.57 -14.75 -9.00
N MET A 384 -13.04 -13.59 -9.40
CA MET A 384 -13.75 -12.31 -9.28
C MET A 384 -14.63 -11.99 -10.50
N GLY A 385 -14.60 -12.89 -11.51
CA GLY A 385 -15.26 -12.73 -12.81
C GLY A 385 -14.54 -11.76 -13.75
N PRO A 386 -14.73 -11.90 -15.06
CA PRO A 386 -14.14 -11.00 -16.05
C PRO A 386 -14.76 -9.59 -15.96
N SER A 387 -14.06 -8.59 -16.50
CA SER A 387 -14.68 -7.29 -16.79
C SER A 387 -15.72 -7.45 -17.91
N LEU A 388 -16.86 -6.78 -17.75
CA LEU A 388 -18.01 -6.87 -18.66
C LEU A 388 -17.83 -5.92 -19.85
N ILE A 389 -17.26 -4.75 -19.58
CA ILE A 389 -16.77 -3.84 -20.60
C ILE A 389 -15.28 -4.09 -20.69
N LYS A 390 -14.91 -4.96 -21.62
CA LYS A 390 -13.55 -4.96 -22.10
C LYS A 390 -13.40 -3.65 -22.86
N GLU A 391 -12.34 -2.90 -22.61
CA GLU A 391 -11.85 -2.07 -23.70
C GLU A 391 -11.73 -3.04 -24.88
N GLU A 392 -12.40 -2.75 -26.00
CA GLU A 392 -11.70 -2.94 -27.25
C GLU A 392 -10.45 -2.08 -27.10
N ALA A 393 -9.45 -2.66 -26.44
CA ALA A 393 -8.13 -2.50 -26.94
C ALA A 393 -8.35 -2.78 -28.43
N LYS A 394 -8.27 -1.72 -29.24
CA LYS A 394 -7.32 -1.84 -30.32
C LYS A 394 -6.16 -2.56 -29.68
N GLU A 395 -6.03 -3.84 -30.00
CA GLU A 395 -4.74 -4.47 -30.08
C GLU A 395 -3.93 -3.55 -31.02
N GLU A 396 -3.44 -2.41 -30.52
CA GLU A 396 -2.02 -2.29 -30.45
C GLU A 396 -1.63 -3.50 -29.61
N SER A 397 -1.45 -4.64 -30.31
CA SER A 397 -0.73 -5.80 -29.82
C SER A 397 0.27 -5.25 -28.82
N ALA A 398 0.18 -5.60 -27.53
CA ALA A 398 1.07 -5.07 -26.50
C ALA A 398 2.45 -5.02 -27.13
N ALA A 399 2.88 -3.83 -27.55
CA ALA A 399 3.92 -3.76 -28.55
C ALA A 399 5.09 -4.39 -27.85
N GLU A 400 5.56 -5.53 -28.37
CA GLU A 400 6.51 -6.38 -27.68
C GLU A 400 7.58 -5.46 -27.13
N LEU A 401 7.64 -5.34 -25.79
CA LEU A 401 8.40 -4.27 -25.16
C LEU A 401 9.79 -4.35 -25.77
N PRO A 402 10.30 -3.27 -26.37
CA PRO A 402 11.46 -3.36 -27.27
C PRO A 402 12.71 -3.83 -26.52
N CYS A 403 12.68 -3.78 -25.18
CA CYS A 403 13.61 -4.42 -24.29
C CYS A 403 12.92 -4.89 -22.99
N PRO A 404 13.51 -5.84 -22.24
CA PRO A 404 13.11 -6.19 -20.88
C PRO A 404 12.99 -4.98 -19.95
N VAL A 405 11.94 -4.96 -19.13
CA VAL A 405 11.68 -3.88 -18.18
C VAL A 405 11.60 -4.45 -16.76
N HIS A 406 12.32 -3.83 -15.82
CA HIS A 406 12.37 -4.27 -14.43
C HIS A 406 12.20 -3.09 -13.48
N TYR A 407 11.50 -3.29 -12.37
CA TYR A 407 11.24 -2.23 -11.40
C TYR A 407 12.31 -2.18 -10.31
N SER A 408 12.76 -0.98 -9.97
CA SER A 408 13.74 -0.66 -8.91
C SER A 408 13.32 -1.15 -7.52
N ARG A 409 12.02 -1.16 -7.24
CA ARG A 409 11.43 -1.47 -5.93
C ARG A 409 11.62 -2.93 -5.49
N LEU A 410 11.98 -3.81 -6.43
CA LEU A 410 12.20 -5.22 -6.18
C LEU A 410 13.69 -5.53 -6.35
N THR A 411 14.30 -6.16 -5.35
CA THR A 411 15.70 -6.62 -5.43
C THR A 411 15.93 -7.53 -6.64
N SER A 412 14.93 -8.33 -7.02
CA SER A 412 14.98 -9.18 -8.22
C SER A 412 15.09 -8.38 -9.51
N GLY A 413 14.50 -7.17 -9.58
CA GLY A 413 14.61 -6.28 -10.74
C GLY A 413 16.02 -5.72 -10.88
N LEU A 414 16.59 -5.27 -9.75
CA LEU A 414 17.97 -4.76 -9.71
C LEU A 414 18.99 -5.84 -10.11
N LEU A 415 18.86 -7.05 -9.55
CA LEU A 415 19.74 -8.17 -9.86
C LEU A 415 19.66 -8.59 -11.35
N LYS A 416 18.47 -8.52 -11.96
CA LYS A 416 18.33 -8.77 -13.41
C LYS A 416 19.05 -7.72 -14.24
N ILE A 417 18.91 -6.43 -13.92
CA ILE A 417 19.61 -5.35 -14.63
C ILE A 417 21.13 -5.45 -14.41
N ALA A 418 21.58 -5.75 -13.20
CA ALA A 418 22.99 -6.02 -12.91
C ALA A 418 23.53 -7.16 -13.78
N GLY A 419 22.81 -8.29 -13.86
CA GLY A 419 23.18 -9.41 -14.72
C GLY A 419 23.27 -9.03 -16.21
N ILE A 420 22.37 -8.19 -16.71
CA ILE A 420 22.42 -7.69 -18.10
C ILE A 420 23.66 -6.81 -18.33
N LEU A 421 24.00 -5.92 -17.39
CA LEU A 421 25.18 -5.06 -17.46
C LEU A 421 26.48 -5.87 -17.42
N GLU A 422 26.55 -6.89 -16.56
CA GLU A 422 27.70 -7.80 -16.46
C GLU A 422 27.87 -8.69 -17.69
N ALA A 423 26.77 -9.04 -18.37
CA ALA A 423 26.80 -9.72 -19.68
C ALA A 423 27.16 -8.80 -20.86
N GLY A 424 27.53 -7.53 -20.60
CA GLY A 424 27.92 -6.57 -21.65
C GLY A 424 26.74 -5.95 -22.40
N GLY A 425 25.55 -5.97 -21.80
CA GLY A 425 24.38 -5.21 -22.24
C GLY A 425 24.46 -3.74 -21.82
N VAL A 426 23.70 -2.89 -22.53
CA VAL A 426 23.48 -1.48 -22.17
C VAL A 426 22.08 -1.36 -21.62
N CYS A 427 21.92 -0.72 -20.45
CA CYS A 427 20.62 -0.53 -19.82
C CYS A 427 20.31 0.95 -19.59
N GLY A 428 19.03 1.30 -19.62
CA GLY A 428 18.54 2.56 -19.06
C GLY A 428 18.40 2.43 -17.55
N ILE A 429 18.98 3.35 -16.77
CA ILE A 429 18.91 3.37 -15.31
C ILE A 429 18.46 4.73 -14.80
N PRO A 430 17.73 4.79 -13.67
CA PRO A 430 17.34 6.05 -13.05
C PRO A 430 18.56 6.76 -12.45
N THR A 431 18.50 8.07 -12.29
CA THR A 431 19.39 8.84 -11.41
C THR A 431 18.60 9.95 -10.72
N ASP A 432 19.23 10.65 -9.79
CA ASP A 432 18.69 11.86 -9.15
C ASP A 432 18.40 12.98 -10.16
N THR A 433 19.16 13.03 -11.26
CA THR A 433 19.03 14.07 -12.29
C THR A 433 18.20 13.65 -13.49
N VAL A 434 18.78 12.93 -14.44
CA VAL A 434 18.08 12.42 -15.63
C VAL A 434 18.39 10.95 -15.78
N TYR A 435 17.53 10.19 -16.45
CA TYR A 435 17.84 8.79 -16.74
C TYR A 435 19.14 8.69 -17.54
N ALA A 436 19.91 7.64 -17.27
CA ALA A 436 21.20 7.40 -17.89
C ALA A 436 21.22 6.07 -18.65
N LEU A 437 21.90 6.03 -19.79
CA LEU A 437 22.41 4.78 -20.33
C LEU A 437 23.62 4.37 -19.52
N ALA A 438 23.66 3.11 -19.12
CA ALA A 438 24.75 2.53 -18.36
C ALA A 438 25.30 1.28 -19.06
N ALA A 439 26.62 1.13 -18.96
CA ALA A 439 27.37 -0.06 -19.33
C ALA A 439 28.36 -0.38 -18.21
N SER A 440 28.60 -1.67 -17.97
CA SER A 440 29.63 -2.08 -17.01
C SER A 440 31.03 -1.73 -17.52
N CYS A 441 31.86 -1.11 -16.69
CA CYS A 441 33.27 -0.88 -17.01
C CYS A 441 34.07 -2.19 -17.17
N LYS A 442 33.57 -3.33 -16.67
CA LYS A 442 34.18 -4.64 -16.92
C LYS A 442 34.10 -5.06 -18.41
N ASN A 443 33.22 -4.43 -19.20
CA ASN A 443 32.90 -4.78 -20.59
C ASN A 443 33.12 -3.59 -21.54
N PRO A 444 34.33 -3.40 -22.12
CA PRO A 444 34.62 -2.25 -22.97
C PRO A 444 33.75 -2.18 -24.22
N GLN A 445 33.37 -3.34 -24.78
CA GLN A 445 32.46 -3.44 -25.93
C GLN A 445 31.07 -2.88 -25.62
N ALA A 446 30.61 -2.93 -24.36
CA ALA A 446 29.32 -2.35 -23.98
C ALA A 446 29.37 -0.81 -24.03
N ILE A 447 30.53 -0.22 -23.78
CA ILE A 447 30.75 1.23 -23.87
C ILE A 447 30.76 1.67 -25.34
N GLU A 448 31.37 0.89 -26.24
CA GLU A 448 31.24 1.11 -27.69
C GLU A 448 29.78 1.07 -28.14
N LYS A 449 28.98 0.15 -27.61
CA LYS A 449 27.54 0.11 -27.88
C LYS A 449 26.86 1.41 -27.44
N ILE A 450 27.22 2.02 -26.30
CA ILE A 450 26.66 3.33 -25.92
C ILE A 450 26.92 4.40 -26.99
N TYR A 451 28.15 4.46 -27.52
CA TYR A 451 28.48 5.39 -28.61
C TYR A 451 27.61 5.15 -29.84
N ASN A 452 27.48 3.90 -30.26
CA ASN A 452 26.67 3.51 -31.43
C ASN A 452 25.16 3.75 -31.22
N ILE A 453 24.63 3.47 -30.03
CA ILE A 453 23.22 3.64 -29.69
C ILE A 453 22.80 5.10 -29.81
N LYS A 454 23.64 6.01 -29.29
CA LYS A 454 23.38 7.45 -29.25
C LYS A 454 23.82 8.20 -30.50
N ASP A 455 24.54 7.54 -31.42
CA ASP A 455 25.30 8.22 -32.48
C ASP A 455 26.15 9.36 -31.89
N ARG A 456 26.87 9.03 -30.80
CA ARG A 456 27.61 9.99 -30.00
C ARG A 456 28.97 10.25 -30.65
N PRO A 457 29.36 11.52 -30.86
CA PRO A 457 30.71 11.84 -31.33
C PRO A 457 31.78 11.32 -30.35
N ALA A 458 32.86 10.76 -30.87
CA ALA A 458 33.96 10.25 -30.06
C ALA A 458 34.61 11.36 -29.21
N GLU A 459 34.52 12.63 -29.63
CA GLU A 459 35.03 13.75 -28.83
C GLU A 459 34.21 14.05 -27.57
N LYS A 460 33.03 13.44 -27.39
CA LYS A 460 32.23 13.56 -26.16
C LYS A 460 32.50 12.37 -25.24
N PRO A 461 33.37 12.51 -24.21
CA PRO A 461 33.75 11.38 -23.38
C PRO A 461 32.58 10.82 -22.59
N ILE A 462 32.64 9.54 -22.26
CA ILE A 462 31.74 8.88 -21.30
C ILE A 462 32.30 9.05 -19.89
N CYS A 463 31.43 9.37 -18.94
CA CYS A 463 31.80 9.51 -17.53
C CYS A 463 31.58 8.22 -16.76
N ILE A 464 32.11 8.16 -15.54
CA ILE A 464 31.88 7.04 -14.63
C ILE A 464 30.97 7.45 -13.48
N CYS A 465 30.10 6.54 -13.11
CA CYS A 465 29.24 6.58 -11.94
C CYS A 465 29.78 5.57 -10.92
N ILE A 466 29.88 6.00 -9.66
CA ILE A 466 30.30 5.16 -8.53
C ILE A 466 29.27 5.30 -7.40
N ALA A 467 29.28 4.36 -6.46
CA ALA A 467 28.25 4.28 -5.42
C ALA A 467 28.41 5.35 -4.33
N ASN A 468 29.66 5.66 -3.97
CA ASN A 468 29.99 6.57 -2.89
C ASN A 468 31.44 7.09 -3.01
N VAL A 469 31.78 8.08 -2.19
CA VAL A 469 33.12 8.71 -2.18
C VAL A 469 34.16 7.78 -1.54
N GLU A 470 33.75 6.88 -0.64
CA GLU A 470 34.61 5.92 0.05
C GLU A 470 35.28 4.95 -0.94
N GLN A 471 34.62 4.60 -2.06
CA GLN A 471 35.23 3.84 -3.15
C GLN A 471 36.47 4.55 -3.74
N LEU A 472 36.45 5.89 -3.83
CA LEU A 472 37.63 6.65 -4.24
C LEU A 472 38.75 6.55 -3.20
N VAL A 473 38.41 6.56 -1.90
CA VAL A 473 39.41 6.49 -0.82
C VAL A 473 40.18 5.18 -0.92
N THR A 474 39.48 4.08 -1.19
CA THR A 474 40.09 2.76 -1.43
C THR A 474 40.96 2.74 -2.69
N ALA A 475 40.53 3.42 -3.75
CA ALA A 475 41.29 3.51 -5.00
C ALA A 475 42.57 4.38 -4.89
N LYS A 476 42.67 5.24 -3.87
CA LYS A 476 43.82 6.12 -3.61
C LYS A 476 44.25 6.91 -4.86
N PRO A 477 43.38 7.75 -5.45
CA PRO A 477 43.79 8.71 -6.46
C PRO A 477 44.82 9.69 -5.87
N PRO A 478 45.79 10.18 -6.67
CA PRO A 478 46.79 11.15 -6.23
C PRO A 478 46.19 12.58 -6.17
N PHE A 479 45.02 12.73 -5.54
CA PHE A 479 44.40 14.03 -5.32
C PHE A 479 44.99 14.68 -4.07
N SER A 480 45.29 15.97 -4.19
CA SER A 480 45.63 16.83 -3.06
C SER A 480 44.43 17.00 -2.10
N PRO A 481 44.64 17.57 -0.89
CA PRO A 481 43.59 17.72 0.11
C PRO A 481 42.36 18.53 -0.37
N LEU A 482 42.56 19.57 -1.18
CA LEU A 482 41.50 20.49 -1.62
C LEU A 482 40.43 19.83 -2.52
N PRO A 483 40.76 19.12 -3.61
CA PRO A 483 39.80 18.35 -4.40
C PRO A 483 39.07 17.29 -3.60
N TRP A 484 39.75 16.65 -2.64
CA TRP A 484 39.10 15.70 -1.72
C TRP A 484 38.00 16.36 -0.90
N GLU A 485 38.30 17.51 -0.31
CA GLU A 485 37.35 18.24 0.52
C GLU A 485 36.20 18.80 -0.32
N PHE A 486 36.49 19.31 -1.51
CA PHE A 486 35.47 19.74 -2.45
C PHE A 486 34.54 18.58 -2.83
N MET A 487 35.08 17.40 -3.18
CA MET A 487 34.28 16.21 -3.52
C MET A 487 33.40 15.74 -2.36
N ARG A 488 33.89 15.77 -1.11
CA ARG A 488 33.08 15.44 0.09
C ARG A 488 31.92 16.40 0.32
N ASN A 489 32.02 17.65 -0.13
CA ASN A 489 30.97 18.65 0.02
C ASN A 489 29.93 18.63 -1.10
N VAL A 490 30.21 17.92 -2.21
CA VAL A 490 29.31 17.87 -3.38
C VAL A 490 28.76 16.49 -3.70
N TYR A 491 29.29 15.43 -3.07
CA TYR A 491 28.84 14.06 -3.25
C TYR A 491 28.29 13.44 -1.96
N PRO A 492 27.25 12.58 -2.07
CA PRO A 492 26.41 12.38 -3.25
C PRO A 492 25.59 13.64 -3.59
N GLY A 493 25.15 13.77 -4.84
CA GLY A 493 24.30 14.89 -5.26
C GLY A 493 24.73 15.53 -6.58
N ASP A 494 23.97 16.51 -7.05
CA ASP A 494 23.83 16.99 -8.44
C ASP A 494 25.04 17.60 -9.19
N ILE A 495 26.26 17.43 -8.68
CA ILE A 495 27.50 17.92 -9.30
C ILE A 495 28.27 16.73 -9.92
N SER A 496 29.11 17.01 -10.92
CA SER A 496 30.03 16.03 -11.52
C SER A 496 31.41 16.66 -11.69
N CYS A 497 32.43 15.99 -11.18
CA CYS A 497 33.80 16.52 -11.13
C CYS A 497 34.67 15.87 -12.19
N ILE A 498 35.32 16.69 -13.02
CA ILE A 498 36.38 16.26 -13.94
C ILE A 498 37.71 16.36 -13.21
N VAL A 499 38.41 15.24 -13.13
CA VAL A 499 39.68 15.08 -12.41
C VAL A 499 40.72 14.40 -13.30
N SER A 500 41.97 14.41 -12.86
CA SER A 500 43.07 13.79 -13.60
C SER A 500 42.90 12.27 -13.68
N LYS A 501 43.07 11.74 -14.89
CA LYS A 501 43.01 10.30 -15.17
C LYS A 501 44.33 9.63 -14.80
N GLY A 502 44.26 8.42 -14.24
CA GLY A 502 45.48 7.65 -13.92
C GLY A 502 45.17 6.24 -13.42
N ASP A 503 46.22 5.47 -13.13
CA ASP A 503 46.16 4.04 -12.77
C ASP A 503 45.27 3.71 -11.56
N TRP A 504 44.94 4.72 -10.73
CA TRP A 504 43.98 4.59 -9.65
C TRP A 504 42.59 4.13 -10.14
N LEU A 505 42.20 4.42 -11.38
CA LEU A 505 40.96 3.91 -11.98
C LEU A 505 40.95 2.39 -12.10
N LEU A 506 42.11 1.75 -12.31
CA LEU A 506 42.21 0.29 -12.34
C LEU A 506 41.89 -0.29 -10.95
N ARG A 507 42.36 0.37 -9.88
CA ARG A 507 42.04 0.01 -8.49
C ARG A 507 40.59 0.30 -8.11
N LEU A 508 39.96 1.30 -8.73
CA LEU A 508 38.53 1.59 -8.58
C LEU A 508 37.65 0.52 -9.25
N GLY A 509 38.21 -0.33 -10.11
CA GLY A 509 37.46 -1.38 -10.81
C GLY A 509 36.95 -0.98 -12.20
N VAL A 510 37.53 0.07 -12.82
CA VAL A 510 37.23 0.40 -14.23
C VAL A 510 37.77 -0.67 -15.18
N GLY A 511 38.84 -1.38 -14.79
CA GLY A 511 39.35 -2.54 -15.53
C GLY A 511 39.65 -2.26 -17.01
N PRO A 512 39.27 -3.15 -17.93
CA PRO A 512 39.65 -3.05 -19.34
C PRO A 512 38.99 -1.85 -20.07
N ALA A 513 38.00 -1.19 -19.47
CA ALA A 513 37.37 0.00 -20.03
C ALA A 513 38.20 1.27 -19.87
N TYR A 514 39.40 1.21 -19.27
CA TYR A 514 40.23 2.38 -18.98
C TYR A 514 40.36 3.34 -20.17
N ASP A 515 40.64 2.84 -21.38
CA ASP A 515 40.81 3.67 -22.58
C ASP A 515 39.49 4.13 -23.22
N ARG A 516 38.34 3.63 -22.75
CA ARG A 516 37.01 3.92 -23.30
C ARG A 516 36.19 4.89 -22.47
N VAL A 517 36.70 5.31 -21.31
CA VAL A 517 36.07 6.31 -20.43
C VAL A 517 36.96 7.54 -20.27
N GLY A 518 36.34 8.71 -20.16
CA GLY A 518 37.06 9.98 -20.08
C GLY A 518 37.86 10.32 -21.34
N THR A 519 38.74 11.30 -21.22
CA THR A 519 39.73 11.65 -22.25
C THR A 519 41.03 10.88 -22.00
N ARG A 520 42.10 11.23 -22.72
CA ARG A 520 43.43 10.72 -22.43
C ARG A 520 43.93 11.13 -21.04
N ASP A 521 43.64 12.36 -20.63
CA ASP A 521 44.25 12.99 -19.46
C ASP A 521 43.27 13.23 -18.30
N SER A 522 41.95 13.12 -18.54
CA SER A 522 40.93 13.44 -17.53
C SER A 522 39.72 12.49 -17.56
N ILE A 523 39.04 12.37 -16.42
CA ILE A 523 37.83 11.56 -16.26
C ILE A 523 36.79 12.34 -15.47
N MET A 524 35.53 12.27 -15.88
CA MET A 524 34.41 12.82 -15.12
C MET A 524 33.81 11.73 -14.22
N ILE A 525 33.68 12.05 -12.93
CA ILE A 525 33.11 11.18 -11.90
C ILE A 525 31.73 11.73 -11.52
N ARG A 526 30.81 10.82 -11.20
CA ARG A 526 29.48 11.11 -10.65
C ARG A 526 29.21 10.19 -9.47
N VAL A 527 28.69 10.75 -8.38
CA VAL A 527 28.08 10.00 -7.27
C VAL A 527 26.63 10.51 -7.12
N PRO A 528 25.65 9.85 -7.75
CA PRO A 528 24.26 10.31 -7.71
C PRO A 528 23.67 10.17 -6.31
N ASP A 529 22.83 11.11 -5.90
CA ASP A 529 22.00 10.96 -4.71
C ASP A 529 20.76 10.11 -5.03
N HIS A 530 21.03 8.87 -5.47
CA HIS A 530 20.00 7.95 -5.92
C HIS A 530 20.31 6.53 -5.44
N THR A 531 19.63 6.11 -4.37
CA THR A 531 19.93 4.88 -3.62
C THR A 531 19.97 3.64 -4.52
N VAL A 532 19.02 3.51 -5.44
CA VAL A 532 18.92 2.37 -6.37
C VAL A 532 20.15 2.30 -7.28
N THR A 533 20.64 3.45 -7.73
CA THR A 533 21.75 3.54 -8.69
C THR A 533 23.09 3.35 -7.99
N CYS A 534 23.23 3.89 -6.79
CA CYS A 534 24.38 3.61 -5.94
C CYS A 534 24.46 2.12 -5.61
N HIS A 535 23.34 1.50 -5.22
CA HIS A 535 23.31 0.07 -4.94
C HIS A 535 23.59 -0.79 -6.18
N LEU A 536 23.13 -0.37 -7.37
CA LEU A 536 23.51 -1.02 -8.63
C LEU A 536 25.03 -0.94 -8.84
N CYS A 537 25.65 0.21 -8.60
CA CYS A 537 27.11 0.39 -8.70
C CYS A 537 27.87 -0.45 -7.65
N ASP A 538 27.32 -0.67 -6.45
CA ASP A 538 27.92 -1.57 -5.45
C ASP A 538 27.95 -3.03 -5.95
N ILE A 539 26.91 -3.46 -6.66
CA ILE A 539 26.82 -4.81 -7.23
C ILE A 539 27.77 -4.94 -8.44
N THR A 540 27.73 -4.00 -9.37
CA THR A 540 28.42 -4.12 -10.66
C THR A 540 29.85 -3.60 -10.66
N GLY A 541 30.22 -2.78 -9.67
CA GLY A 541 31.36 -1.86 -9.76
C GLY A 541 31.00 -0.59 -10.55
N PRO A 542 32.00 0.26 -10.87
CA PRO A 542 31.78 1.52 -11.59
C PRO A 542 31.05 1.31 -12.92
N LEU A 543 30.06 2.16 -13.19
CA LEU A 543 29.29 2.14 -14.43
C LEU A 543 29.72 3.30 -15.33
N ALA A 544 29.95 3.00 -16.60
CA ALA A 544 30.15 4.02 -17.62
C ALA A 544 28.78 4.56 -18.03
N ILE A 545 28.53 5.86 -17.85
CA ILE A 545 27.20 6.46 -18.02
C ILE A 545 27.16 7.68 -18.95
N THR A 546 25.99 7.91 -19.53
CA THR A 546 25.61 9.14 -20.24
C THR A 546 24.10 9.29 -20.20
N SER A 547 23.53 10.46 -20.50
CA SER A 547 22.06 10.64 -20.48
C SER A 547 21.33 9.67 -21.43
N ALA A 548 20.11 9.27 -21.07
CA ALA A 548 19.31 8.27 -21.78
C ALA A 548 18.39 8.90 -22.85
N ASN A 549 18.99 9.65 -23.76
CA ASN A 549 18.36 10.31 -24.90
C ASN A 549 19.18 10.06 -26.19
N PRO A 550 18.55 10.09 -27.37
CA PRO A 550 19.28 10.28 -28.63
C PRO A 550 20.15 11.55 -28.58
N SER A 551 21.30 11.55 -29.28
CA SER A 551 22.21 12.70 -29.26
C SER A 551 21.54 13.94 -29.85
N GLY A 552 21.50 15.04 -29.09
CA GLY A 552 20.90 16.31 -29.50
C GLY A 552 19.43 16.50 -29.10
N GLU A 553 18.77 15.46 -28.57
CA GLU A 553 17.39 15.53 -28.09
C GLU A 553 17.28 15.90 -26.60
N PRO A 554 16.09 16.31 -26.11
CA PRO A 554 15.85 16.53 -24.68
C PRO A 554 16.17 15.29 -23.83
N ASP A 555 16.68 15.52 -22.61
CA ASP A 555 16.98 14.43 -21.69
C ASP A 555 15.71 13.66 -21.27
N SER A 556 15.87 12.39 -20.92
CA SER A 556 14.77 11.53 -20.44
C SER A 556 14.68 11.63 -18.92
N THR A 557 13.52 12.04 -18.41
CA THR A 557 13.27 12.16 -16.95
C THR A 557 12.38 11.05 -16.40
N HIS A 558 11.84 10.18 -17.27
CA HIS A 558 11.02 9.04 -16.88
C HIS A 558 11.38 7.81 -17.71
N HIS A 559 11.30 6.62 -17.12
CA HIS A 559 11.64 5.35 -17.78
C HIS A 559 10.86 5.10 -19.08
N THR A 560 9.60 5.53 -19.17
CA THR A 560 8.81 5.44 -20.42
C THR A 560 9.42 6.25 -21.56
N MET A 561 10.06 7.39 -21.29
CA MET A 561 10.76 8.16 -22.32
C MET A 561 11.96 7.38 -22.86
N VAL A 562 12.69 6.68 -21.99
CA VAL A 562 13.81 5.81 -22.37
C VAL A 562 13.31 4.64 -23.22
N ILE A 563 12.24 3.97 -22.79
CA ILE A 563 11.65 2.84 -23.53
C ILE A 563 11.22 3.30 -24.94
N ASN A 564 10.50 4.41 -25.03
CA ASN A 564 9.96 4.90 -26.31
C ASN A 564 11.06 5.36 -27.27
N ARG A 565 12.13 6.00 -26.77
CA ARG A 565 13.19 6.57 -27.63
C ARG A 565 14.33 5.61 -27.92
N LEU A 566 14.72 4.80 -26.94
CA LEU A 566 15.94 3.98 -26.98
C LEU A 566 15.71 2.50 -26.72
N GLY A 567 14.49 2.08 -26.35
CA GLY A 567 14.18 0.70 -25.96
C GLY A 567 14.64 -0.34 -26.98
N HIS A 568 14.50 -0.05 -28.28
CA HIS A 568 14.87 -0.97 -29.37
C HIS A 568 16.39 -1.13 -29.56
N LYS A 569 17.19 -0.29 -28.92
CA LYS A 569 18.66 -0.30 -29.01
C LYS A 569 19.35 -0.77 -27.72
N ILE A 570 18.60 -0.94 -26.63
CA ILE A 570 19.13 -1.30 -25.30
C ILE A 570 18.63 -2.68 -24.87
N ARG A 571 19.28 -3.25 -23.85
CA ARG A 571 18.98 -4.61 -23.35
C ARG A 571 18.11 -4.64 -22.11
N GLY A 572 17.83 -3.49 -21.51
CA GLY A 572 16.82 -3.37 -20.48
C GLY A 572 16.68 -1.96 -19.93
N VAL A 573 15.61 -1.74 -19.18
CA VAL A 573 15.36 -0.49 -18.44
C VAL A 573 15.01 -0.82 -17.00
N LEU A 574 15.69 -0.17 -16.06
CA LEU A 574 15.32 -0.14 -14.66
C LEU A 574 14.34 1.01 -14.41
N CYS A 575 13.09 0.69 -14.08
CA CYS A 575 12.01 1.64 -13.90
C CYS A 575 11.90 2.09 -12.45
N ASP A 576 12.01 3.39 -12.24
CA ASP A 576 11.89 4.02 -10.92
C ASP A 576 11.02 5.28 -10.91
N GLY A 577 10.12 5.43 -11.90
CA GLY A 577 9.29 6.62 -12.03
C GLY A 577 10.05 7.82 -12.57
N ASP A 578 9.68 9.02 -12.11
CA ASP A 578 10.27 10.30 -12.48
C ASP A 578 11.61 10.53 -11.75
N SER A 579 12.57 11.15 -12.42
CA SER A 579 13.76 11.70 -11.78
C SER A 579 13.42 12.89 -10.87
N ASN A 580 14.26 13.15 -9.85
CA ASN A 580 14.04 14.24 -8.90
C ASN A 580 14.21 15.61 -9.57
N GLU A 581 15.23 15.73 -10.44
CA GLU A 581 15.45 16.92 -11.26
C GLU A 581 15.01 16.69 -12.72
N VAL A 582 14.90 17.77 -13.48
CA VAL A 582 14.56 17.73 -14.92
C VAL A 582 15.73 18.10 -15.83
N VAL A 583 16.86 18.49 -15.23
CA VAL A 583 18.08 18.93 -15.92
C VAL A 583 19.25 18.10 -15.43
N ALA A 584 20.19 17.78 -16.32
CA ALA A 584 21.40 17.04 -15.98
C ALA A 584 22.29 17.78 -14.97
N SER A 585 23.20 17.03 -14.33
CA SER A 585 24.15 17.54 -13.32
C SER A 585 25.03 18.70 -13.80
N THR A 586 25.44 19.55 -12.86
CA THR A 586 26.43 20.61 -13.11
C THR A 586 27.83 20.02 -13.19
N VAL A 587 28.57 20.33 -14.26
CA VAL A 587 29.90 19.76 -14.53
C VAL A 587 31.00 20.76 -14.19
N VAL A 588 31.89 20.36 -13.29
CA VAL A 588 32.99 21.18 -12.76
C VAL A 588 34.31 20.56 -13.17
N ASN A 589 35.16 21.34 -13.81
CA ASN A 589 36.55 20.99 -14.08
C ASN A 589 37.43 21.33 -12.89
N CYS A 590 37.97 20.29 -12.25
CA CYS A 590 38.81 20.36 -11.06
C CYS A 590 40.30 20.12 -11.38
N LEU A 591 40.72 20.09 -12.65
CA LEU A 591 42.13 19.83 -13.01
C LEU A 591 43.12 20.90 -12.47
N LYS A 592 42.65 22.14 -12.28
CA LYS A 592 43.44 23.28 -11.78
C LYS A 592 43.03 23.74 -10.39
N ILE A 593 42.34 22.86 -9.64
CA ILE A 593 41.79 23.23 -8.34
C ILE A 593 42.86 23.63 -7.33
N ASP A 594 44.06 23.04 -7.42
CA ASP A 594 45.22 23.37 -6.59
C ASP A 594 45.83 24.73 -6.90
N GLU A 595 45.63 25.24 -8.11
CA GLU A 595 45.95 26.64 -8.47
C GLU A 595 44.91 27.62 -7.89
N GLY A 596 43.96 27.11 -7.11
CA GLY A 596 42.89 27.89 -6.49
C GLY A 596 41.77 28.27 -7.44
N THR A 597 41.59 27.54 -8.56
CA THR A 597 40.59 27.83 -9.60
C THR A 597 39.80 26.59 -10.03
N ILE A 598 38.48 26.77 -10.23
CA ILE A 598 37.61 25.76 -10.85
C ILE A 598 36.91 26.36 -12.07
N THR A 599 36.64 25.55 -13.09
CA THR A 599 35.91 25.98 -14.29
C THR A 599 34.61 25.20 -14.43
N ILE A 600 33.50 25.88 -14.67
CA ILE A 600 32.20 25.22 -14.90
C ILE A 600 32.10 24.94 -16.40
N VAL A 601 32.10 23.66 -16.76
CA VAL A 601 32.03 23.20 -18.16
C VAL A 601 30.59 23.17 -18.65
N ARG A 602 29.65 22.85 -17.75
CA ARG A 602 28.22 22.87 -17.99
C ARG A 602 27.50 23.27 -16.71
N GLU A 603 26.67 24.30 -16.80
CA GLU A 603 25.70 24.60 -15.75
C GLU A 603 24.47 23.69 -15.90
N GLY A 604 24.13 22.98 -14.84
CA GLY A 604 23.02 22.02 -14.76
C GLY A 604 22.02 22.40 -13.69
N CYS A 605 21.46 21.44 -12.97
CA CYS A 605 20.53 21.67 -11.86
C CYS A 605 21.12 22.47 -10.68
N VAL A 606 22.45 22.48 -10.51
CA VAL A 606 23.10 23.34 -9.51
C VAL A 606 23.64 24.62 -10.16
N PRO A 607 23.13 25.82 -9.80
CA PRO A 607 23.60 27.06 -10.39
C PRO A 607 25.09 27.30 -10.14
N ALA A 608 25.75 27.91 -11.12
CA ALA A 608 27.19 28.17 -11.11
C ALA A 608 27.65 28.94 -9.86
N VAL A 609 26.82 29.88 -9.39
CA VAL A 609 27.06 30.68 -8.19
C VAL A 609 27.17 29.79 -6.95
N LYS A 610 26.28 28.81 -6.79
CA LYS A 610 26.26 27.90 -5.64
C LYS A 610 27.51 27.02 -5.62
N VAL A 611 27.94 26.51 -6.78
CA VAL A 611 29.20 25.75 -6.89
C VAL A 611 30.40 26.59 -6.47
N ARG A 612 30.50 27.84 -6.93
CA ARG A 612 31.58 28.77 -6.54
C ARG A 612 31.56 29.06 -5.04
N GLN A 613 30.39 29.25 -4.45
CA GLN A 613 30.26 29.45 -3.00
C GLN A 613 30.75 28.25 -2.19
N ILE A 614 30.46 27.02 -2.64
CA ILE A 614 30.98 25.80 -2.01
C ILE A 614 32.50 25.76 -2.12
N PHE A 615 33.05 26.04 -3.30
CA PHE A 615 34.49 26.04 -3.53
C PHE A 615 35.22 27.09 -2.66
N GLU A 616 34.76 28.34 -2.63
CA GLU A 616 35.38 29.38 -1.80
C GLU A 616 35.30 29.05 -0.30
N ARG A 617 34.18 28.47 0.15
CA ARG A 617 34.04 28.03 1.55
C ARG A 617 35.06 26.94 1.89
N VAL A 618 35.17 25.91 1.06
CA VAL A 618 36.14 24.82 1.25
C VAL A 618 37.57 25.37 1.25
N LYS A 619 37.91 26.21 0.27
CA LYS A 619 39.22 26.87 0.18
C LYS A 619 39.55 27.68 1.43
N SER A 620 38.59 28.45 1.95
CA SER A 620 38.78 29.26 3.17
C SER A 620 38.94 28.44 4.45
N THR A 621 38.42 27.21 4.49
CA THR A 621 38.52 26.33 5.66
C THR A 621 39.88 25.60 5.71
N MET A 622 40.60 25.58 4.58
CA MET A 622 41.88 24.90 4.42
C MET A 622 43.09 25.85 4.36
N ALA A 623 42.85 27.15 4.18
CA ALA A 623 43.83 28.22 4.34
C ALA A 623 44.00 28.56 5.82
#